data_AF-A0A316C0G8-F1
#
_entry.id   AF-A0A316C0G8-F1
#
_cell.length_a   1.000
_cell.length_b   1.000
_cell.length_c   1.000
_cell.angle_alpha   90.00
_cell.angle_beta   90.00
_cell.angle_gamma   90.00
#
_symmetry.space_group_name_H-M   'P 1'
#
loop_
_entity.id
_entity.type
_entity.pdbx_description
1 polymer ?
#
loop_
_entity_poly.entity_id
_entity_poly.type
_entity_poly.pdbx_seq_one_letter_code
_entity_poly.pdbx_strand_id
1 'polypeptide(L)'
;MPPAFTEKDIPRIIEQLRLSGGIKTVAAQRLNVHRKTLHRFLEDHPEVTEALRDIDAEIADVAEAQVVKAINAGDMQTVRWFLELKAKDRGYVRRVENVGKNGGPMEVVEKTDLSAYTDEEVAIMAAAARRRKESQASNQG
;
A
#
# COMPACT_ATOMS: atom_id res chain seq x y z
N MET A 1 -21.29 -16.92 22.94
CA MET A 1 -20.49 -16.83 21.71
C MET A 1 -21.40 -17.32 20.59
N PRO A 2 -21.63 -16.57 19.50
CA PRO A 2 -22.41 -17.11 18.38
C PRO A 2 -21.76 -18.44 17.93
N PRO A 3 -22.54 -19.45 17.54
CA PRO A 3 -22.02 -20.75 17.13
C PRO A 3 -20.99 -20.55 16.00
N ALA A 4 -19.92 -21.35 16.04
CA ALA A 4 -18.91 -21.33 14.99
C ALA A 4 -19.58 -21.66 13.65
N PHE A 5 -19.23 -20.92 12.59
CA PHE A 5 -19.65 -21.26 11.25
C PHE A 5 -19.28 -22.70 10.92
N THR A 6 -20.11 -23.35 10.13
CA THR A 6 -19.88 -24.69 9.61
C THR A 6 -19.89 -24.65 8.08
N GLU A 7 -19.47 -25.74 7.43
CA GLU A 7 -19.52 -25.86 5.96
C GLU A 7 -20.93 -25.64 5.40
N LYS A 8 -21.98 -25.94 6.19
CA LYS A 8 -23.38 -25.69 5.78
C LYS A 8 -23.72 -24.20 5.65
N ASP A 9 -22.95 -23.33 6.30
CA ASP A 9 -23.13 -21.88 6.25
C ASP A 9 -22.44 -21.24 5.03
N ILE A 10 -21.59 -21.97 4.30
CA ILE A 10 -20.84 -21.46 3.15
C ILE A 10 -21.73 -20.71 2.15
N PRO A 11 -22.87 -21.26 1.67
CA PRO A 11 -23.71 -20.56 0.70
C PRO A 11 -24.25 -19.24 1.25
N ARG A 12 -24.64 -19.24 2.54
CA ARG A 12 -25.13 -18.03 3.22
C ARG A 12 -24.03 -16.98 3.36
N ILE A 13 -22.80 -17.41 3.66
CA ILE A 13 -21.65 -16.51 3.81
C ILE A 13 -21.30 -15.86 2.47
N ILE A 14 -21.22 -16.66 1.40
CA ILE A 14 -20.96 -16.16 0.03
C ILE A 14 -22.03 -15.16 -0.38
N GLU A 15 -23.31 -15.46 -0.14
CA GLU A 15 -24.40 -14.54 -0.47
C GLU A 15 -24.27 -13.21 0.28
N GLN A 16 -23.95 -13.25 1.59
CA GLN A 16 -23.75 -12.02 2.35
C GLN A 16 -22.51 -11.25 1.93
N LEU A 17 -21.44 -11.92 1.48
CA LEU A 17 -20.28 -11.27 0.88
C LEU A 17 -20.64 -10.59 -0.44
N ARG A 18 -21.40 -11.26 -1.32
CA ARG A 18 -21.86 -10.74 -2.61
C ARG A 18 -22.75 -9.50 -2.42
N LEU A 19 -23.77 -9.58 -1.56
CA LEU A 19 -24.62 -8.45 -1.23
C LEU A 19 -23.85 -7.28 -0.59
N SER A 20 -22.69 -7.55 0.00
CA SER A 20 -21.84 -6.53 0.63
C SER A 20 -20.73 -6.04 -0.30
N GLY A 21 -20.69 -6.48 -1.57
CA GLY A 21 -19.63 -6.16 -2.52
C GLY A 21 -18.24 -6.56 -2.03
N GLY A 22 -18.11 -7.72 -1.37
CA GLY A 22 -16.85 -8.22 -0.83
C GLY A 22 -16.39 -7.55 0.48
N ILE A 23 -17.14 -6.56 0.98
CA ILE A 23 -16.79 -5.82 2.20
C ILE A 23 -17.04 -6.69 3.44
N LYS A 24 -15.96 -7.31 3.94
CA LYS A 24 -15.98 -8.28 5.05
C LYS A 24 -16.57 -7.74 6.35
N THR A 25 -16.39 -6.45 6.65
CA THR A 25 -16.97 -5.81 7.85
C THR A 25 -18.50 -5.75 7.76
N VAL A 26 -19.02 -5.35 6.60
CA VAL A 26 -20.47 -5.26 6.34
C VAL A 26 -21.09 -6.66 6.30
N ALA A 27 -20.43 -7.61 5.64
CA ALA A 27 -20.88 -9.01 5.62
C ALA A 27 -20.91 -9.62 7.03
N ALA A 28 -19.88 -9.40 7.85
CA ALA A 28 -19.85 -9.88 9.23
C ALA A 28 -20.97 -9.27 10.09
N GLN A 29 -21.26 -7.98 9.93
CA GLN A 29 -22.39 -7.31 10.59
C GLN A 29 -23.73 -7.95 10.17
N ARG A 30 -23.94 -8.19 8.88
CA ARG A 30 -25.16 -8.83 8.36
C ARG A 30 -25.32 -10.29 8.81
N LEU A 31 -24.20 -11.00 8.99
CA LEU A 31 -24.15 -12.35 9.54
C LEU A 31 -24.26 -12.39 11.07
N ASN A 32 -24.30 -11.23 11.74
CA ASN A 32 -24.29 -11.10 13.19
C ASN A 32 -23.11 -11.82 13.86
N VAL A 33 -21.92 -11.70 13.27
CA VAL A 33 -20.67 -12.25 13.81
C VAL A 33 -19.60 -11.18 13.94
N HIS A 34 -18.62 -11.43 14.79
CA HIS A 34 -17.43 -10.59 14.85
C HIS A 34 -16.62 -10.76 13.55
N ARG A 35 -16.08 -9.65 13.00
CA ARG A 35 -15.23 -9.66 11.80
C ARG A 35 -14.14 -10.73 11.84
N LYS A 36 -13.47 -10.88 12.99
CA LYS A 36 -12.40 -11.90 13.18
C LYS A 36 -12.89 -13.33 12.96
N THR A 37 -14.14 -13.64 13.31
CA THR A 37 -14.74 -14.96 13.07
C THR A 37 -14.88 -15.24 11.58
N LEU A 38 -15.35 -14.25 10.81
CA LEU A 38 -15.46 -14.37 9.36
C LEU A 38 -14.08 -14.49 8.68
N HIS A 39 -13.08 -13.71 9.11
CA HIS A 39 -11.71 -13.82 8.56
C HIS A 39 -11.12 -15.22 8.75
N ARG A 40 -11.21 -15.76 9.97
CA ARG A 40 -10.72 -17.12 10.25
C ARG A 40 -11.43 -18.15 9.35
N PHE A 41 -12.74 -18.02 9.19
CA PHE A 41 -13.48 -18.91 8.31
C PHE A 41 -13.04 -18.81 6.84
N LEU A 42 -12.72 -17.60 6.35
CA LEU A 42 -12.20 -17.45 4.98
C LEU A 42 -10.81 -18.09 4.80
N GLU A 43 -9.95 -18.02 5.82
CA GLU A 43 -8.62 -18.65 5.84
C GLU A 43 -8.72 -20.19 5.81
N ASP A 44 -9.69 -20.75 6.54
CA ASP A 44 -9.88 -22.19 6.66
C ASP A 44 -10.62 -22.80 5.44
N HIS A 45 -11.32 -21.98 4.64
CA HIS A 45 -12.20 -22.42 3.54
C HIS A 45 -11.84 -21.77 2.19
N PRO A 46 -10.95 -22.39 1.38
CA PRO A 46 -10.51 -21.87 0.10
C PRO A 46 -11.63 -21.57 -0.90
N GLU A 47 -12.71 -22.34 -0.89
CA GLU A 47 -13.88 -22.19 -1.75
C GLU A 47 -14.61 -20.84 -1.53
N VAL A 48 -14.64 -20.36 -0.29
CA VAL A 48 -15.22 -19.05 0.03
C VAL A 48 -14.28 -17.93 -0.39
N THR A 49 -12.97 -18.16 -0.28
CA THR A 49 -11.94 -17.23 -0.75
C THR A 49 -11.95 -17.10 -2.28
N GLU A 50 -12.20 -18.18 -3.01
CA GLU A 50 -12.39 -18.14 -4.47
C GLU A 50 -13.63 -17.34 -4.85
N ALA A 51 -14.79 -17.64 -4.24
CA ALA A 51 -16.01 -16.87 -4.47
C ALA A 51 -15.85 -15.37 -4.15
N LEU A 52 -15.05 -15.04 -3.13
CA LEU A 52 -14.73 -13.65 -2.79
C LEU A 52 -13.92 -12.96 -3.89
N ARG A 53 -12.99 -13.65 -4.56
CA ARG A 53 -12.24 -13.07 -5.69
C ARG A 53 -13.16 -12.77 -6.87
N ASP A 54 -14.11 -13.66 -7.15
CA ASP A 54 -15.11 -13.42 -8.20
C ASP A 54 -15.96 -12.20 -7.86
N ILE A 55 -16.40 -12.06 -6.60
CA ILE A 55 -17.13 -10.87 -6.13
C ILE A 55 -16.28 -9.61 -6.26
N ASP A 56 -14.98 -9.65 -5.91
CA ASP A 56 -14.09 -8.51 -6.05
C ASP A 56 -13.91 -8.10 -7.53
N ALA A 57 -13.87 -9.06 -8.46
CA ALA A 57 -13.84 -8.81 -9.90
C ALA A 57 -15.17 -8.20 -10.40
N GLU A 58 -16.33 -8.74 -9.98
CA GLU A 58 -17.64 -8.19 -10.32
C GLU A 58 -17.78 -6.72 -9.87
N ILE A 59 -17.29 -6.38 -8.66
CA ILE A 59 -17.32 -5.00 -8.16
C ILE A 59 -16.36 -4.09 -8.93
N ALA A 60 -15.20 -4.60 -9.37
CA ALA A 60 -14.30 -3.86 -10.23
C ALA A 60 -14.98 -3.49 -11.56
N ASP A 61 -15.66 -4.44 -12.20
CA ASP A 61 -16.41 -4.19 -13.46
C ASP A 61 -17.50 -3.12 -13.27
N VAL A 62 -18.23 -3.18 -12.14
CA VAL A 62 -19.23 -2.15 -11.79
C VAL A 62 -18.57 -0.78 -11.65
N ALA A 63 -17.42 -0.70 -10.99
CA ALA A 63 -16.68 0.56 -10.83
C ALA A 63 -16.19 1.09 -12.19
N GLU A 64 -15.66 0.23 -13.07
CA GLU A 64 -15.25 0.59 -14.43
C GLU A 64 -16.44 1.15 -15.23
N ALA A 65 -17.62 0.53 -15.12
CA ALA A 65 -18.83 1.05 -15.76
C ALA A 65 -19.24 2.44 -15.23
N GLN A 66 -19.06 2.72 -13.93
CA GLN A 66 -19.32 4.04 -13.37
C GLN A 66 -18.32 5.10 -13.86
N VAL A 67 -17.03 4.73 -14.00
CA VAL A 67 -16.02 5.60 -14.59
C VAL A 67 -16.41 6.00 -16.02
N VAL A 68 -16.83 5.03 -16.84
CA VAL A 68 -17.31 5.30 -18.21
C VAL A 68 -18.52 6.24 -18.21
N LYS A 69 -19.49 6.03 -17.31
CA LYS A 69 -20.65 6.90 -17.19
C LYS A 69 -20.25 8.33 -16.82
N ALA A 70 -19.34 8.51 -15.87
CA ALA A 70 -18.86 9.83 -15.45
C ALA A 70 -18.12 10.56 -16.59
N ILE A 71 -17.30 9.84 -17.36
CA ILE A 71 -16.65 10.35 -18.57
C ILE A 71 -17.68 10.83 -19.59
N ASN A 72 -18.69 10.02 -19.88
CA ASN A 72 -19.76 10.37 -20.82
C ASN A 72 -20.62 11.56 -20.33
N ALA A 73 -20.74 11.74 -19.01
CA ALA A 73 -21.40 12.88 -18.39
C ALA A 73 -20.55 14.16 -18.38
N GLY A 74 -19.31 14.12 -18.89
CA GLY A 74 -18.43 15.27 -18.95
C GLY A 74 -17.73 15.63 -17.65
N ASP A 75 -17.61 14.69 -16.69
CA ASP A 75 -16.80 14.91 -15.50
C ASP A 75 -15.30 14.95 -15.84
N MET A 76 -14.80 16.18 -16.06
CA MET A 76 -13.43 16.43 -16.47
C MET A 76 -12.40 15.96 -15.43
N GLN A 77 -12.76 15.85 -14.15
CA GLN A 77 -11.86 15.30 -13.13
C GLN A 77 -11.63 13.81 -13.38
N THR A 78 -12.72 13.05 -13.60
CA THR A 78 -12.63 11.61 -13.91
C THR A 78 -11.98 11.37 -15.28
N VAL A 79 -12.27 12.18 -16.30
CA VAL A 79 -11.60 12.11 -17.62
C VAL A 79 -10.09 12.26 -17.47
N ARG A 80 -9.63 13.31 -16.76
CA ARG A 80 -8.21 13.54 -16.52
C ARG A 80 -7.57 12.37 -15.78
N TRP A 81 -8.19 11.94 -14.68
CA TRP A 81 -7.71 10.81 -13.88
C TRP A 81 -7.59 9.52 -14.69
N PHE A 82 -8.60 9.20 -15.50
CA PHE A 82 -8.60 8.01 -16.36
C PHE A 82 -7.46 8.06 -17.38
N LEU A 83 -7.25 9.19 -18.05
CA LEU A 83 -6.18 9.36 -19.03
C LEU A 83 -4.79 9.23 -18.37
N GLU A 84 -4.60 9.82 -17.20
CA GLU A 84 -3.35 9.73 -16.43
C GLU A 84 -3.00 8.30 -16.00
N LEU A 85 -4.01 7.42 -15.83
CA LEU A 85 -3.79 6.04 -15.40
C LEU A 85 -3.75 5.04 -16.56
N LYS A 86 -4.74 5.07 -17.46
CA LYS A 86 -4.97 4.05 -18.50
C LYS A 86 -4.41 4.43 -19.87
N ALA A 87 -4.15 5.72 -20.13
CA ALA A 87 -3.68 6.21 -21.44
C ALA A 87 -2.26 6.79 -21.37
N LYS A 88 -1.40 6.28 -20.47
CA LYS A 88 -0.02 6.75 -20.29
C LYS A 88 0.82 6.60 -21.55
N ASP A 89 0.58 5.52 -22.30
CA ASP A 89 1.15 5.25 -23.62
C ASP A 89 0.85 6.34 -24.65
N ARG A 90 -0.22 7.12 -24.45
CA ARG A 90 -0.60 8.25 -25.30
C ARG A 90 -0.04 9.60 -24.83
N GLY A 91 0.86 9.60 -23.85
CA GLY A 91 1.54 10.80 -23.37
C GLY A 91 0.85 11.53 -22.20
N TYR A 92 -0.20 10.95 -21.60
CA TYR A 92 -0.87 11.51 -20.41
C TYR A 92 -0.10 11.25 -19.11
N VAL A 93 1.22 11.36 -19.14
CA VAL A 93 2.08 11.19 -17.96
C VAL A 93 2.48 12.55 -17.42
N ARG A 94 2.29 12.77 -16.12
CA ARG A 94 2.84 13.96 -15.44
C ARG A 94 4.31 13.73 -15.11
N ARG A 95 5.17 14.60 -15.66
CA ARG A 95 6.59 14.66 -15.27
C ARG A 95 6.69 15.31 -13.90
N VAL A 96 7.37 14.63 -12.97
CA VAL A 96 7.74 15.17 -11.67
C VAL A 96 9.25 15.36 -11.67
N GLU A 97 9.71 16.58 -11.43
CA GLU A 97 11.13 16.88 -11.25
C GLU A 97 11.43 17.03 -9.77
N ASN A 98 12.22 16.09 -9.23
CA ASN A 98 12.70 16.17 -7.86
C ASN A 98 14.00 16.98 -7.85
N VAL A 99 13.94 18.16 -7.25
CA VAL A 99 15.07 19.07 -7.11
C VAL A 99 15.35 19.33 -5.63
N GLY A 100 16.60 19.63 -5.31
CA GLY A 100 17.00 20.08 -3.98
C GLY A 100 16.43 21.45 -3.64
N LYS A 101 16.75 21.94 -2.44
CA LYS A 101 16.28 23.24 -1.95
C LYS A 101 16.57 24.33 -2.99
N ASN A 102 15.56 25.14 -3.30
CA ASN A 102 15.63 26.23 -4.29
C ASN A 102 16.01 25.77 -5.72
N GLY A 103 15.69 24.54 -6.12
CA GLY A 103 16.04 24.03 -7.45
C GLY A 103 17.49 23.55 -7.57
N GLY A 104 18.22 23.49 -6.45
CA GLY A 104 19.60 23.02 -6.40
C GLY A 104 19.73 21.50 -6.53
N PRO A 105 20.97 20.97 -6.52
CA PRO A 105 21.21 19.54 -6.47
C PRO A 105 20.54 18.89 -5.25
N MET A 106 20.09 17.64 -5.40
CA MET A 106 19.60 16.86 -4.26
C MET A 106 20.75 16.57 -3.30
N GLU A 107 20.62 16.97 -2.04
CA GLU A 107 21.57 16.61 -0.98
C GLU A 107 21.26 15.18 -0.51
N VAL A 108 22.21 14.27 -0.75
CA VAL A 108 22.14 12.91 -0.22
C VAL A 108 22.80 12.93 1.16
N VAL A 109 22.01 12.74 2.21
CA VAL A 109 22.54 12.54 3.56
C VAL A 109 22.73 11.04 3.78
N GLU A 110 23.97 10.57 3.69
CA GLU A 110 24.33 9.25 4.19
C GLU A 110 24.22 9.27 5.73
N LYS A 111 23.18 8.66 6.27
CA LYS A 111 23.12 8.38 7.70
C LYS A 111 23.95 7.13 7.96
N THR A 112 25.12 7.28 8.56
CA THR A 112 25.88 6.14 9.07
C THR A 112 25.08 5.51 10.20
N ASP A 113 24.64 4.26 10.00
CA ASP A 113 24.01 3.48 11.06
C ASP A 113 25.10 2.98 12.01
N LEU A 114 25.11 3.55 13.21
CA LEU A 114 26.07 3.21 14.26
C LEU A 114 25.52 2.17 15.24
N SER A 115 24.27 1.69 15.05
CA SER A 115 23.63 0.75 15.97
C SER A 115 24.29 -0.63 16.01
N ALA A 116 25.08 -0.96 14.99
CA ALA A 116 25.84 -2.20 14.89
C ALA A 116 27.22 -2.14 15.57
N TYR A 117 27.63 -0.98 16.10
CA TYR A 117 28.94 -0.79 16.72
C TYR A 117 28.81 -0.60 18.23
N THR A 118 29.77 -1.17 18.96
CA THR A 118 29.89 -0.94 20.40
C THR A 118 30.46 0.45 20.71
N ASP A 119 30.19 0.97 21.90
CA ASP A 119 30.70 2.27 22.34
C ASP A 119 32.23 2.36 22.27
N GLU A 120 32.92 1.24 22.52
CA GLU A 120 34.39 1.14 22.41
C GLU A 120 34.87 1.25 20.96
N GLU A 121 34.21 0.57 20.02
CA GLU A 121 34.54 0.62 18.59
C GLU A 121 34.28 2.03 18.01
N VAL A 122 33.18 2.67 18.43
CA VAL A 122 32.86 4.05 18.04
C VAL A 122 33.94 5.02 18.58
N ALA A 123 34.42 4.82 19.81
CA ALA A 123 35.47 5.65 20.41
C ALA A 123 36.82 5.50 19.68
N ILE A 124 37.19 4.29 19.29
CA ILE A 124 38.42 4.02 18.51
C ILE A 124 38.36 4.72 17.15
N MET A 125 37.22 4.61 16.44
CA MET A 125 37.02 5.25 15.14
C MET A 125 37.03 6.78 15.25
N ALA A 126 36.42 7.34 16.31
CA ALA A 126 36.45 8.78 16.59
C ALA A 126 37.86 9.30 16.88
N ALA A 127 38.65 8.56 17.67
CA ALA A 127 40.04 8.91 17.96
C ALA A 127 40.93 8.85 16.71
N ALA A 128 40.75 7.83 15.86
CA ALA A 128 41.46 7.71 14.59
C ALA A 128 41.11 8.84 13.61
N ALA A 129 39.84 9.28 13.58
CA ALA A 129 39.39 10.41 12.76
C ALA A 129 40.01 11.74 13.19
N ARG A 130 40.15 12.00 14.51
CA ARG A 130 40.81 13.22 15.03
C ARG A 130 42.27 13.31 14.62
N ARG A 131 43.03 12.22 14.77
CA ARG A 131 44.45 12.15 14.37
C ARG A 131 44.67 12.41 12.88
N ARG A 132 43.76 11.92 12.02
CA ARG A 132 43.80 12.18 10.57
C ARG A 132 43.57 13.65 10.24
N LYS A 133 42.62 14.32 10.89
CA LYS A 133 42.37 15.76 10.70
C LYS A 133 43.58 16.60 11.11
N GLU A 134 44.20 16.28 12.24
CA GLU A 134 45.41 16.96 12.74
C GLU A 134 46.60 16.78 11.79
N SER A 135 46.78 15.57 11.24
CA SER A 135 47.85 15.28 10.29
C SER A 135 47.64 15.96 8.92
N GLN A 136 46.39 16.14 8.50
CA GLN A 136 46.05 16.85 7.26
C GLN A 136 46.20 18.37 7.39
N ALA A 137 45.95 18.93 8.57
CA ALA A 137 46.14 20.36 8.84
C ALA A 137 47.63 20.77 8.84
N SER A 138 48.52 19.91 9.33
CA SER A 138 49.97 20.16 9.31
C SER A 138 50.64 19.99 7.94
N ASN A 139 49.95 19.41 6.95
CA ASN A 139 50.50 19.14 5.62
C ASN A 139 50.03 20.17 4.56
N GLN A 140 49.29 21.22 4.97
CA GLN A 140 48.82 22.33 4.12
C GLN A 140 49.36 23.70 4.55
N GLY A 141 50.27 23.76 5.53
CA GLY A 141 51.00 24.96 5.95
C GLY A 141 52.48 24.84 5.62
#